data_AF-A0A317KF88-F1
#
_entry.id   AF-A0A317KF88-F1
#
_cell.length_a   1.000
_cell.length_b   1.000
_cell.length_c   1.000
_cell.angle_alpha   90.00
_cell.angle_beta   90.00
_cell.angle_gamma   90.00
#
_symmetry.space_group_name_H-M   'P 1'
#
loop_
_entity.id
_entity.type
_entity.pdbx_description
1 polymer ?
#
loop_
_entity_poly.entity_id
_entity_poly.type
_entity_poly.pdbx_seq_one_letter_code
_entity_poly.pdbx_strand_id
1 'polypeptide(L)'
;MGPETAEENQKLIENTFAELAQTCPEGLSYAAFRLGDGVTFVHVGVMPEGINPLMESAAFQEFQRAFGERAASGPIASDAVLVGSYGFVR
;
A
#
# COMPACT_ATOMS: atom_id res chain seq x y z
N MET A 1 0.19 5.90 -11.74
CA MET A 1 1.34 5.26 -12.41
C MET A 1 1.36 5.69 -13.88
N GLY A 2 2.49 5.56 -14.55
CA GLY A 2 2.49 5.56 -16.01
C GLY A 2 1.76 4.32 -16.55
N PRO A 3 1.22 4.35 -17.78
CA PRO A 3 0.55 3.19 -18.38
C PRO A 3 1.45 1.94 -18.40
N GLU A 4 2.69 2.09 -18.83
CA GLU A 4 3.67 0.99 -18.95
C GLU A 4 4.20 0.47 -17.61
N THR A 5 4.03 1.22 -16.52
CA THR A 5 4.59 0.90 -15.20
C THR A 5 3.53 0.41 -14.22
N ALA A 6 2.26 0.37 -14.62
CA ALA A 6 1.15 -0.03 -13.76
C ALA A 6 1.22 -1.53 -13.37
N GLU A 7 1.57 -2.41 -14.31
CA GLU A 7 1.75 -3.84 -14.00
C GLU A 7 2.94 -4.07 -13.05
N GLU A 8 4.07 -3.38 -13.29
CA GLU A 8 5.23 -3.47 -12.41
C GLU A 8 4.88 -3.00 -11.00
N ASN A 9 4.19 -1.87 -10.88
CA ASN A 9 3.74 -1.35 -9.60
C ASN A 9 2.82 -2.34 -8.87
N GLN A 10 1.89 -2.99 -9.59
CA GLN A 10 1.03 -4.01 -9.02
C GLN A 10 1.83 -5.21 -8.48
N LYS A 11 2.84 -5.70 -9.20
CA LYS A 11 3.70 -6.79 -8.73
C LYS A 11 4.43 -6.46 -7.42
N LEU A 12 4.94 -5.22 -7.29
CA LEU A 12 5.59 -4.77 -6.07
C LEU A 12 4.63 -4.70 -4.88
N ILE A 13 3.39 -4.27 -5.14
CA ILE A 13 2.31 -4.30 -4.14
C ILE A 13 1.99 -5.74 -3.74
N GLU A 14 1.81 -6.66 -4.70
CA GLU A 14 1.54 -8.08 -4.43
C GLU A 14 2.66 -8.74 -3.62
N ASN A 15 3.93 -8.42 -3.91
CA ASN A 15 5.06 -8.89 -3.12
C ASN A 15 5.02 -8.37 -1.68
N THR A 16 4.60 -7.11 -1.48
CA THR A 16 4.38 -6.56 -0.13
C THR A 16 3.34 -7.40 0.61
N PHE A 17 2.19 -7.69 -0.01
CA PHE A 17 1.15 -8.51 0.61
C PHE A 17 1.62 -9.95 0.89
N ALA A 18 2.44 -10.52 0.00
CA ALA A 18 3.00 -11.85 0.21
C ALA A 18 3.93 -11.91 1.43
N GLU A 19 4.70 -10.85 1.69
CA GLU A 19 5.53 -10.74 2.89
C GLU A 19 4.67 -10.53 4.14
N LEU A 20 3.71 -9.60 4.09
CA LEU A 20 2.80 -9.33 5.22
C LEU A 20 1.99 -10.56 5.64
N ALA A 21 1.60 -11.40 4.67
CA ALA A 21 0.90 -12.66 4.95
C ALA A 21 1.78 -13.67 5.70
N GLN A 22 3.10 -13.59 5.55
CA GLN A 22 4.05 -14.46 6.26
C GLN A 22 4.41 -13.91 7.65
N THR A 23 4.59 -12.59 7.76
CA THR A 23 5.04 -11.95 9.00
C THR A 23 3.90 -11.60 9.95
N CYS A 24 2.68 -11.42 9.42
CA CYS A 24 1.47 -11.06 10.14
C CYS A 24 1.70 -9.94 11.18
N PRO A 25 2.08 -8.71 10.76
CA PRO A 25 2.38 -7.64 11.70
C PRO A 25 1.17 -7.29 12.57
N GLU A 26 1.37 -7.24 13.88
CA GLU A 26 0.29 -6.95 14.82
C GLU A 26 -0.25 -5.53 14.63
N GLY A 27 -1.58 -5.38 14.73
CA GLY A 27 -2.24 -4.08 14.67
C GLY A 27 -2.33 -3.46 13.26
N LEU A 28 -1.87 -4.15 12.21
CA LEU A 28 -1.94 -3.67 10.84
C LEU A 28 -3.15 -4.25 10.10
N SER A 29 -4.06 -3.39 9.67
CA SER A 29 -4.99 -3.69 8.56
C SER A 29 -4.60 -2.84 7.36
N TYR A 30 -4.26 -3.50 6.24
CA TYR A 30 -3.76 -2.82 5.06
C TYR A 30 -4.43 -3.33 3.79
N ALA A 31 -4.78 -2.42 2.90
CA ALA A 31 -5.23 -2.79 1.56
C ALA A 31 -4.75 -1.82 0.49
N ALA A 32 -4.68 -2.36 -0.72
CA ALA A 32 -4.41 -1.61 -1.93
C ALA A 32 -5.49 -1.92 -2.97
N PHE A 33 -5.89 -0.90 -3.71
CA PHE A 33 -6.89 -0.98 -4.78
C PHE A 33 -6.28 -0.43 -6.05
N ARG A 34 -6.46 -1.13 -7.18
CA ARG A 34 -6.25 -0.57 -8.52
C ARG A 34 -7.61 -0.07 -9.02
N LEU A 35 -7.69 1.20 -9.40
CA LEU A 35 -8.94 1.79 -9.88
C LEU A 35 -9.21 1.40 -11.33
N GLY A 36 -10.44 1.66 -11.79
CA GLY A 36 -10.90 1.28 -13.13
C GLY A 36 -10.15 1.95 -14.29
N ASP A 37 -9.39 3.02 -14.03
CA ASP A 37 -8.48 3.63 -15.02
C ASP A 37 -7.21 2.80 -15.28
N GLY A 38 -6.99 1.75 -14.50
CA GLY A 38 -5.87 0.84 -14.65
C GLY A 38 -4.51 1.42 -14.23
N VAL A 39 -4.42 2.67 -13.79
CA VAL A 39 -3.13 3.32 -13.45
C VAL A 39 -3.12 3.99 -12.09
N THR A 40 -4.29 4.21 -11.49
CA THR A 40 -4.43 4.80 -10.17
C THR A 40 -4.51 3.71 -9.10
N PHE A 41 -3.73 3.89 -8.04
CA PHE A 41 -3.69 2.99 -6.90
C PHE A 41 -4.07 3.76 -5.64
N VAL A 42 -4.94 3.16 -4.82
CA VAL A 42 -5.36 3.69 -3.52
C VAL A 42 -4.89 2.73 -2.45
N HIS A 43 -4.20 3.25 -1.44
CA HIS A 43 -3.72 2.49 -0.30
C HIS A 43 -4.43 2.97 0.96
N VAL A 44 -4.93 2.02 1.76
CA VAL A 44 -5.59 2.28 3.04
C VAL A 44 -4.89 1.46 4.10
N GLY A 45 -4.26 2.14 5.05
CA GLY A 45 -3.64 1.53 6.22
C GLY A 45 -4.37 1.96 7.49
N VAL A 46 -4.71 1.01 8.34
CA VAL A 46 -5.20 1.22 9.71
C VAL A 46 -4.19 0.57 10.64
N MET A 47 -3.62 1.38 11.52
CA MET A 47 -2.52 1.00 12.40
C MET A 47 -2.49 1.90 13.65
N PRO A 48 -1.79 1.50 14.72
CA PRO A 48 -1.65 2.33 15.92
C PRO A 48 -0.99 3.68 15.62
N GLU A 49 -1.39 4.73 16.34
CA GLU A 49 -0.80 6.06 16.19
C GLU A 49 0.70 6.02 16.50
N GLY A 50 1.50 6.67 15.64
CA GLY A 50 2.95 6.76 15.80
C GLY A 50 3.73 5.48 15.46
N ILE A 51 3.04 4.39 15.07
CA ILE A 51 3.68 3.15 14.65
C ILE A 51 3.20 2.80 13.24
N ASN A 52 4.14 2.67 12.31
CA ASN A 52 3.84 2.15 10.97
C ASN A 52 4.56 0.82 10.74
N PRO A 53 3.91 -0.33 11.05
CA PRO A 53 4.51 -1.65 10.86
C PRO A 53 4.91 -1.95 9.41
N LEU A 54 4.34 -1.25 8.41
CA LEU A 54 4.75 -1.43 7.01
C LEU A 54 6.20 -1.01 6.77
N MET A 55 6.74 -0.08 7.57
CA MET A 55 8.10 0.40 7.40
C MET A 55 9.16 -0.67 7.72
N GLU A 56 8.78 -1.69 8.48
CA GLU A 56 9.64 -2.85 8.78
C GLU A 56 9.66 -3.87 7.64
N SER A 57 8.75 -3.76 6.66
CA SER A 57 8.68 -4.69 5.54
C SER A 57 9.71 -4.36 4.45
N ALA A 58 10.56 -5.32 4.12
CA ALA A 58 11.56 -5.17 3.07
C ALA A 58 10.90 -5.03 1.70
N ALA A 59 9.85 -5.79 1.42
CA ALA A 59 9.05 -5.65 0.21
C ALA A 59 8.36 -4.28 0.11
N PHE A 60 7.88 -3.72 1.22
CA PHE A 60 7.30 -2.37 1.23
C PHE A 60 8.36 -1.28 0.98
N GLN A 61 9.56 -1.43 1.53
CA GLN A 61 10.68 -0.55 1.23
C GLN A 61 11.06 -0.61 -0.26
N GLU A 62 11.10 -1.82 -0.85
CA GLU A 62 11.35 -2.00 -2.28
C GLU A 62 10.25 -1.38 -3.15
N PHE A 63 8.98 -1.56 -2.75
CA PHE A 63 7.84 -0.90 -3.39
C PHE A 63 8.03 0.63 -3.43
N GLN A 64 8.56 1.24 -2.38
CA GLN A 64 8.79 2.70 -2.33
C GLN A 64 10.04 3.17 -3.10
N ARG A 65 11.12 2.38 -3.11
CA ARG A 65 12.47 2.80 -3.54
C ARG A 65 12.55 3.45 -4.92
N ALA A 66 11.76 2.96 -5.88
CA ALA A 66 11.75 3.44 -7.28
C ALA A 66 10.39 4.06 -7.68
N PHE A 67 9.61 4.56 -6.72
CA PHE A 67 8.28 5.10 -7.00
C PHE A 67 8.31 6.24 -8.04
N GLY A 68 9.30 7.14 -7.95
CA GLY A 68 9.43 8.29 -8.86
C GLY A 68 9.75 7.91 -10.31
N GLU A 69 10.28 6.71 -10.56
CA GLU A 69 10.51 6.19 -11.91
C GLU A 69 9.22 5.63 -12.51
N ARG A 70 8.30 5.14 -11.66
CA ARG A 70 7.03 4.55 -12.09
C ARG A 70 5.89 5.56 -12.16
N ALA A 71 5.97 6.68 -11.43
CA ALA A 71 4.91 7.67 -11.33
C ALA A 71 5.38 9.08 -11.72
N ALA A 72 4.58 9.77 -12.54
CA ALA A 72 4.85 11.15 -12.94
C ALA A 72 4.76 12.16 -11.78
N SER A 73 4.08 11.80 -10.69
CA SER A 73 3.98 12.60 -9.47
C SER A 73 3.89 11.69 -8.25
N GLY A 74 4.24 12.24 -7.07
CA GLY A 74 4.10 11.55 -5.79
C GLY A 74 2.64 11.19 -5.45
N PRO A 75 2.44 10.26 -4.50
CA PRO A 75 1.10 9.95 -4.01
C PRO A 75 0.55 11.12 -3.19
N ILE A 76 -0.77 11.27 -3.19
CA ILE A 76 -1.47 12.17 -2.27
C ILE A 76 -1.77 11.36 -1.01
N ALA A 77 -1.13 11.71 0.10
CA ALA A 77 -1.33 11.09 1.41
C ALA A 77 -2.12 12.03 2.34
N SER A 78 -3.04 11.46 3.12
CA SER A 78 -3.78 12.17 4.17
C SER A 78 -4.17 11.18 5.25
N ASP A 79 -4.16 11.65 6.50
CA ASP A 79 -4.76 10.93 7.62
C ASP A 79 -6.29 10.91 7.49
N ALA A 80 -6.92 9.93 8.14
CA ALA A 80 -8.37 9.75 8.18
C ALA A 80 -8.84 9.22 9.54
N VAL A 81 -10.09 9.53 9.89
CA VAL A 81 -10.77 8.96 11.07
C VAL A 81 -11.70 7.85 10.60
N LEU A 82 -11.55 6.65 11.17
CA LEU A 82 -12.42 5.51 10.85
C LEU A 82 -13.83 5.75 11.39
N VAL A 83 -14.80 5.93 10.49
CA VAL A 83 -16.23 6.05 10.86
C VAL A 83 -16.90 4.68 11.01
N GLY A 84 -16.44 3.67 10.26
CA GLY A 84 -16.94 2.30 10.34
C GLY A 84 -16.21 1.38 9.36
N SER A 85 -16.22 0.07 9.65
CA SER A 85 -15.59 -0.97 8.81
C SER A 85 -16.40 -2.25 8.89
N TYR A 86 -16.57 -2.94 7.75
CA TYR A 86 -17.22 -4.24 7.69
C TYR A 86 -16.32 -5.24 6.97
N GLY A 87 -15.76 -6.19 7.71
CA GLY A 87 -14.89 -7.25 7.18
C GLY A 87 -13.51 -6.80 6.71
N PHE A 88 -13.19 -5.50 6.80
CA PHE A 88 -11.96 -4.92 6.25
C PHE A 88 -10.88 -4.66 7.33
N VAL A 89 -11.27 -4.04 8.45
CA VAL A 89 -10.40 -3.85 9.63
C VAL A 89 -10.83 -4.89 10.64
N ARG A 90 -9.87 -5.64 11.21
CA ARG A 90 -10.10 -6.58 12.30
C ARG A 90 -9.52 -6.07 13.60
#